data_AF-A0A1W0E3L9-F1
#
_entry.id   AF-A0A1W0E3L9-F1
#
_cell.length_a   1.000
_cell.length_b   1.000
_cell.length_c   1.000
_cell.angle_alpha   90.00
_cell.angle_beta   90.00
_cell.angle_gamma   90.00
#
_symmetry.space_group_name_H-M   'P 1'
#
loop_
_entity.id
_entity.type
_entity.pdbx_description
1 polymer ?
#
loop_
_entity_poly.entity_id
_entity_poly.type
_entity_poly.pdbx_seq_one_letter_code
_entity_poly.pdbx_strand_id
1 'polypeptide(L)'
;MKRYHICFYKLLLSIIYITIILSLDIYKYNTYNKYNTYNTYNILYYNNTYNTYNILYYILYIIYLLIISINITTIIFLFNRIHQYNRLYLQFKYNINNYIFMISFIVEMIFILSILIINIIIYNNNNLYNIIKYNKIKYNNNLYNNNNNIYNIIFTIIYLICICILYFIIYLYRHKKRSISYNHRMVFEYGILSTDIRNSVLRKGTFVKIESRRNGRVVVKDYMNNQYEIEENMIDNIQRVEL
;
A
#
# COMPACT_ATOMS: atom_id res chain seq x y z
N MET A 1 6.39 10.11 10.78
CA MET A 1 5.28 9.36 11.41
C MET A 1 4.07 9.12 10.50
N LYS A 2 3.41 10.12 9.89
CA LYS A 2 2.14 9.90 9.14
C LYS A 2 2.15 8.86 7.99
N ARG A 3 3.29 8.62 7.31
CA ARG A 3 3.39 7.65 6.19
C ARG A 3 3.32 6.19 6.62
N TYR A 4 3.75 5.86 7.84
CA TYR A 4 3.67 4.50 8.36
C TYR A 4 2.27 4.07 8.70
N HIS A 5 1.50 4.98 9.31
CA HIS A 5 0.11 4.72 9.63
C HIS A 5 -0.66 4.35 8.36
N ILE A 6 -0.37 5.01 7.23
CA ILE A 6 -0.98 4.68 5.94
C ILE A 6 -0.64 3.26 5.49
N CYS A 7 0.63 2.85 5.50
CA CYS A 7 1.01 1.49 5.12
C CYS A 7 0.45 0.44 6.09
N PHE A 8 0.37 0.78 7.38
CA PHE A 8 -0.25 -0.05 8.40
C PHE A 8 -1.76 -0.21 8.17
N TYR A 9 -2.49 0.87 7.90
CA TYR A 9 -3.91 0.83 7.55
C TYR A 9 -4.16 0.02 6.27
N LYS A 10 -3.24 0.12 5.30
CA LYS A 10 -3.29 -0.67 4.08
C LYS A 10 -3.13 -2.18 4.34
N LEU A 11 -2.15 -2.54 5.17
CA LEU A 11 -1.99 -3.94 5.61
C LEU A 11 -3.23 -4.43 6.37
N LEU A 12 -3.73 -3.62 7.32
CA LEU A 12 -4.92 -3.95 8.09
C LEU A 12 -6.15 -4.16 7.20
N LEU A 13 -6.37 -3.27 6.23
CA LEU A 13 -7.46 -3.40 5.26
C LEU A 13 -7.34 -4.70 4.44
N SER A 14 -6.12 -5.05 4.04
CA SER A 14 -5.84 -6.30 3.30
C SER A 14 -6.13 -7.54 4.14
N ILE A 15 -5.74 -7.53 5.43
CA ILE A 15 -6.04 -8.61 6.37
C ILE A 15 -7.55 -8.76 6.56
N ILE A 16 -8.26 -7.65 6.81
CA ILE A 16 -9.73 -7.66 6.98
C ILE A 16 -10.43 -8.19 5.72
N TYR A 17 -9.99 -7.78 4.54
CA TYR A 17 -10.55 -8.26 3.28
C TYR A 17 -10.38 -9.77 3.12
N ILE A 18 -9.17 -10.29 3.38
CA ILE A 18 -8.86 -11.72 3.28
C ILE A 18 -9.65 -12.53 4.31
N THR A 19 -9.77 -12.06 5.56
CA THR A 19 -10.54 -12.78 6.59
C THR A 19 -12.02 -12.86 6.25
N ILE A 20 -12.60 -11.81 5.67
CA ILE A 20 -14.00 -11.81 5.25
C ILE A 20 -14.21 -12.81 4.11
N ILE A 21 -13.33 -12.85 3.10
CA ILE A 21 -13.44 -13.82 2.01
C ILE A 21 -13.30 -15.26 2.51
N LEU A 22 -12.30 -15.53 3.36
CA LEU A 22 -12.11 -16.87 3.93
C LEU A 22 -13.32 -17.32 4.75
N SER A 23 -13.96 -16.40 5.50
CA SER A 23 -15.16 -16.75 6.26
C SER A 23 -16.37 -17.04 5.36
N LEU A 24 -16.52 -16.32 4.24
CA LEU A 24 -17.52 -16.64 3.22
C LEU A 24 -17.28 -18.01 2.57
N ASP A 25 -16.03 -18.34 2.26
CA ASP A 25 -15.67 -19.64 1.67
C ASP A 25 -15.89 -20.80 2.66
N ILE A 26 -15.56 -20.62 3.96
CA ILE A 26 -15.85 -21.61 5.01
C ILE A 26 -17.36 -21.81 5.16
N TYR A 27 -18.15 -20.73 5.14
CA TYR A 27 -19.61 -20.81 5.20
C TYR A 27 -20.19 -21.60 4.01
N LYS A 28 -19.64 -21.36 2.81
CA LYS A 28 -20.01 -22.12 1.59
C LYS A 28 -19.68 -23.61 1.74
N TYR A 29 -18.49 -23.96 2.24
CA TYR A 29 -18.11 -25.36 2.42
C TYR A 29 -19.02 -26.10 3.42
N ASN A 30 -19.34 -25.46 4.55
CA ASN A 30 -20.20 -26.05 5.58
C ASN A 30 -21.65 -26.24 5.12
N THR A 31 -22.18 -25.31 4.32
CA THR A 31 -23.51 -25.47 3.73
C THR A 31 -23.54 -26.63 2.74
N TYR A 32 -22.50 -26.80 1.91
CA TYR A 32 -22.38 -27.92 0.98
C TYR A 32 -22.34 -29.30 1.64
N ASN A 33 -21.53 -29.48 2.68
CA ASN A 33 -21.42 -30.77 3.38
C ASN A 33 -22.73 -31.20 4.03
N LYS A 34 -23.58 -30.25 4.44
CA LYS A 34 -24.89 -30.55 5.03
C LYS A 34 -25.89 -31.14 4.01
N TYR A 35 -25.72 -30.88 2.72
CA TYR A 35 -26.63 -31.37 1.66
C TYR A 35 -26.10 -32.60 0.90
N ASN A 36 -24.82 -32.93 1.03
CA ASN A 36 -24.18 -34.02 0.28
C ASN A 36 -24.34 -35.42 0.90
N THR A 37 -24.98 -35.54 2.07
CA THR A 37 -25.29 -36.84 2.71
C THR A 37 -26.36 -37.65 1.98
N TYR A 38 -26.95 -37.14 0.88
CA TYR A 38 -28.15 -37.74 0.26
C TYR A 38 -28.02 -38.20 -1.19
N ASN A 39 -26.85 -38.19 -1.85
CA ASN A 39 -26.79 -38.61 -3.26
C ASN A 39 -25.43 -39.18 -3.71
N THR A 40 -25.37 -40.51 -3.89
CA THR A 40 -24.17 -41.28 -4.29
C THR A 40 -24.01 -41.48 -5.80
N TYR A 41 -24.93 -41.01 -6.66
CA TYR A 41 -25.01 -41.49 -8.04
C TYR A 41 -24.38 -40.62 -9.16
N ASN A 42 -23.53 -39.64 -8.85
CA ASN A 42 -22.91 -38.79 -9.91
C ASN A 42 -21.41 -38.53 -9.72
N ILE A 43 -20.63 -39.56 -9.37
CA ILE A 43 -19.25 -39.41 -8.92
C ILE A 43 -18.25 -39.08 -10.05
N LEU A 44 -18.44 -39.58 -11.28
CA LEU A 44 -17.41 -39.46 -12.33
C LEU A 44 -17.38 -38.10 -13.06
N TYR A 45 -18.52 -37.45 -13.29
CA TYR A 45 -18.56 -36.10 -13.90
C TYR A 45 -18.22 -34.98 -12.89
N TYR A 46 -18.39 -35.26 -11.59
CA TYR A 46 -18.02 -34.34 -10.52
C TYR A 46 -16.51 -34.23 -10.33
N ASN A 47 -15.75 -35.32 -10.51
CA ASN A 47 -14.31 -35.31 -10.22
C ASN A 47 -13.51 -34.33 -11.09
N ASN A 48 -13.85 -34.17 -12.37
CA ASN A 48 -13.11 -33.25 -13.26
C ASN A 48 -13.47 -31.77 -13.05
N THR A 49 -14.74 -31.44 -12.77
CA THR A 49 -15.14 -30.05 -12.46
C THR A 49 -14.65 -29.64 -11.07
N TYR A 50 -14.64 -30.57 -10.11
CA TYR A 50 -14.11 -30.31 -8.76
C TYR A 50 -12.60 -30.00 -8.79
N ASN A 51 -11.83 -30.68 -9.63
CA ASN A 51 -10.39 -30.42 -9.79
C ASN A 51 -10.10 -29.01 -10.36
N THR A 52 -10.86 -28.53 -11.34
CA THR A 52 -10.63 -27.18 -11.90
C THR A 52 -11.01 -26.08 -10.92
N TYR A 53 -12.09 -26.25 -10.16
CA TYR A 53 -12.43 -25.30 -9.09
C TYR A 53 -11.37 -25.28 -7.99
N ASN A 54 -10.88 -26.45 -7.55
CA ASN A 54 -9.82 -26.52 -6.54
C ASN A 54 -8.54 -25.81 -6.97
N ILE A 55 -8.15 -25.94 -8.24
CA ILE A 55 -6.97 -25.23 -8.79
C ILE A 55 -7.20 -23.71 -8.76
N LEU A 56 -8.36 -23.21 -9.18
CA LEU A 56 -8.66 -21.78 -9.16
C LEU A 56 -8.68 -21.19 -7.73
N TYR A 57 -9.23 -21.92 -6.76
CA TYR A 57 -9.20 -21.52 -5.35
C TYR A 57 -7.77 -21.53 -4.78
N TYR A 58 -6.93 -22.48 -5.18
CA TYR A 58 -5.52 -22.50 -4.77
C TYR A 58 -4.74 -21.31 -5.35
N ILE A 59 -4.99 -20.96 -6.62
CA ILE A 59 -4.40 -19.77 -7.26
C ILE A 59 -4.84 -18.50 -6.52
N LEU A 60 -6.12 -18.37 -6.16
CA LEU A 60 -6.61 -17.23 -5.35
C LEU A 60 -5.86 -17.13 -4.02
N TYR A 61 -5.68 -18.24 -3.32
CA TYR A 61 -4.97 -18.27 -2.04
C TYR A 61 -3.51 -17.80 -2.17
N ILE A 62 -2.81 -18.25 -3.22
CA ILE A 62 -1.46 -17.79 -3.54
C ILE A 62 -1.45 -16.27 -3.77
N ILE A 63 -2.41 -15.73 -4.54
CA ILE A 63 -2.47 -14.30 -4.81
C ILE A 63 -2.71 -13.49 -3.51
N TYR A 64 -3.58 -13.96 -2.61
CA TYR A 64 -3.79 -13.29 -1.31
C TYR A 64 -2.51 -13.26 -0.47
N LEU A 65 -1.75 -14.37 -0.42
CA LEU A 65 -0.46 -14.41 0.27
C LEU A 65 0.55 -13.43 -0.34
N LEU A 66 0.59 -13.31 -1.67
CA LEU A 66 1.46 -12.36 -2.36
C LEU A 66 1.12 -10.92 -1.99
N ILE A 67 -0.16 -10.53 -1.94
CA ILE A 67 -0.59 -9.20 -1.50
C ILE A 67 -0.10 -8.89 -0.08
N ILE A 68 -0.28 -9.82 0.86
CA ILE A 68 0.21 -9.67 2.24
C ILE A 68 1.73 -9.49 2.25
N SER A 69 2.46 -10.33 1.52
CA SER A 69 3.92 -10.29 1.48
C SER A 69 4.46 -8.95 0.95
N ILE A 70 3.80 -8.36 -0.05
CA ILE A 70 4.18 -7.05 -0.60
C ILE A 70 3.91 -5.93 0.40
N ASN A 71 2.78 -5.98 1.10
CA ASN A 71 2.47 -4.99 2.13
C ASN A 71 3.44 -5.10 3.33
N ILE A 72 3.84 -6.31 3.73
CA ILE A 72 4.86 -6.49 4.78
C ILE A 72 6.23 -6.00 4.34
N THR A 73 6.70 -6.41 3.15
CA THR A 73 8.03 -6.01 2.64
C THR A 73 8.14 -4.50 2.46
N THR A 74 7.08 -3.84 2.00
CA THR A 74 7.05 -2.38 1.86
C THR A 74 7.09 -1.67 3.21
N ILE A 75 6.41 -2.19 4.24
CA ILE A 75 6.50 -1.66 5.60
C ILE A 75 7.92 -1.84 6.16
N ILE A 76 8.51 -3.03 6.06
CA ILE A 76 9.87 -3.32 6.54
C ILE A 76 10.88 -2.40 5.84
N PHE A 77 10.77 -2.26 4.52
CA PHE A 77 11.65 -1.39 3.76
C PHE A 77 11.53 0.08 4.21
N LEU A 78 10.30 0.58 4.38
CA LEU A 78 10.07 1.94 4.89
C LEU A 78 10.60 2.10 6.33
N PHE A 79 10.52 1.06 7.16
CA PHE A 79 11.04 1.09 8.53
C PHE A 79 12.56 1.22 8.55
N ASN A 80 13.26 0.31 7.86
CA ASN A 80 14.72 0.31 7.75
C ASN A 80 15.25 1.61 7.15
N ARG A 81 14.54 2.14 6.14
CA ARG A 81 14.94 3.37 5.48
C ARG A 81 14.80 4.61 6.34
N ILE A 82 13.80 4.71 7.21
CA ILE A 82 13.66 5.92 8.05
C ILE A 82 14.72 6.00 9.12
N HIS A 83 15.20 4.86 9.64
CA HIS A 83 16.41 4.85 10.46
C HIS A 83 17.63 5.40 9.71
N GLN A 84 17.76 5.11 8.41
CA GLN A 84 18.84 5.66 7.56
C GLN A 84 18.61 7.13 7.18
N TYR A 85 17.36 7.53 6.94
CA TYR A 85 16.96 8.89 6.54
C TYR A 85 16.92 9.87 7.72
N ASN A 86 17.31 9.49 8.94
CA ASN A 86 17.59 10.49 9.98
C ASN A 86 18.74 11.43 9.58
N ARG A 87 19.52 11.13 8.53
CA ARG A 87 20.52 12.05 7.96
C ARG A 87 19.90 12.97 6.89
N LEU A 88 19.96 14.30 7.10
CA LEU A 88 19.37 15.34 6.25
C LEU A 88 19.63 15.13 4.74
N TYR A 89 20.86 14.80 4.33
CA TYR A 89 21.24 14.66 2.91
C TYR A 89 20.41 13.61 2.15
N LEU A 90 20.08 12.49 2.79
CA LEU A 90 19.31 11.41 2.17
C LEU A 90 17.81 11.75 2.09
N GLN A 91 17.30 12.63 2.97
CA GLN A 91 15.92 13.13 2.89
C GLN A 91 15.69 14.03 1.66
N PHE A 92 16.72 14.77 1.24
CA PHE A 92 16.64 15.69 0.09
C PHE A 92 16.81 14.97 -1.26
N LYS A 93 17.83 14.12 -1.38
CA LYS A 93 18.23 13.56 -2.68
C LYS A 93 17.30 12.45 -3.18
N TYR A 94 16.59 11.77 -2.29
CA TYR A 94 15.83 10.58 -2.65
C TYR A 94 14.44 10.58 -2.02
N ASN A 95 13.43 10.99 -2.80
CA ASN A 95 12.03 10.63 -2.55
C ASN A 95 11.78 9.14 -2.92
N ILE A 96 12.73 8.23 -2.62
CA ILE A 96 12.67 6.78 -2.86
C ILE A 96 11.39 6.20 -2.26
N ASN A 97 10.96 6.74 -1.10
CA ASN A 97 9.72 6.35 -0.44
C ASN A 97 8.47 6.61 -1.31
N ASN A 98 8.52 7.50 -2.30
CA ASN A 98 7.40 7.74 -3.23
C ASN A 98 7.39 6.74 -4.38
N TYR A 99 8.55 6.41 -4.95
CA TYR A 99 8.66 5.42 -6.01
C TYR A 99 8.29 4.04 -5.51
N ILE A 100 8.77 3.64 -4.32
CA ILE A 100 8.42 2.35 -3.73
C ILE A 100 6.94 2.27 -3.39
N PHE A 101 6.35 3.38 -2.95
CA PHE A 101 4.92 3.45 -2.69
C PHE A 101 4.07 3.34 -3.98
N MET A 102 4.53 3.95 -5.08
CA MET A 102 3.91 3.83 -6.41
C MET A 102 4.07 2.42 -6.99
N ILE A 103 5.26 1.81 -6.88
CA ILE A 103 5.50 0.44 -7.35
C ILE A 103 4.65 -0.54 -6.56
N SER A 104 4.63 -0.42 -5.23
CA SER A 104 3.76 -1.24 -4.36
C SER A 104 2.29 -1.12 -4.75
N PHE A 105 1.84 0.08 -5.10
CA PHE A 105 0.47 0.29 -5.58
C PHE A 105 0.19 -0.44 -6.88
N ILE A 106 1.03 -0.22 -7.88
CA ILE A 106 0.86 -0.81 -9.22
C ILE A 106 0.81 -2.33 -9.11
N VAL A 107 1.75 -2.91 -8.35
CA VAL A 107 1.81 -4.36 -8.15
C VAL A 107 0.56 -4.86 -7.42
N GLU A 108 0.10 -4.19 -6.37
CA GLU A 108 -1.12 -4.59 -5.66
C GLU A 108 -2.37 -4.49 -6.53
N MET A 109 -2.48 -3.44 -7.37
CA MET A 109 -3.58 -3.28 -8.32
C MET A 109 -3.65 -4.43 -9.33
N ILE A 110 -2.49 -4.89 -9.83
CA ILE A 110 -2.42 -6.06 -10.72
C ILE A 110 -2.98 -7.31 -10.01
N PHE A 111 -2.62 -7.53 -8.74
CA PHE A 111 -3.12 -8.68 -7.99
C PHE A 111 -4.62 -8.60 -7.69
N ILE A 112 -5.14 -7.43 -7.32
CA ILE A 112 -6.58 -7.26 -7.08
C ILE A 112 -7.40 -7.47 -8.36
N LEU A 113 -6.92 -6.94 -9.49
CA LEU A 113 -7.55 -7.18 -10.79
C LEU A 113 -7.52 -8.68 -11.15
N SER A 114 -6.43 -9.38 -10.85
CA SER A 114 -6.31 -10.82 -11.06
C SER A 114 -7.34 -11.60 -10.23
N ILE A 115 -7.55 -11.24 -8.96
CA ILE A 115 -8.59 -11.82 -8.09
C ILE A 115 -9.98 -11.58 -8.69
N LEU A 116 -10.27 -10.36 -9.13
CA LEU A 116 -11.55 -10.02 -9.74
C LEU A 116 -11.84 -10.87 -10.98
N ILE A 117 -10.85 -11.01 -11.88
CA ILE A 117 -10.98 -11.83 -13.09
C ILE A 117 -11.24 -13.29 -12.73
N ILE A 118 -10.50 -13.86 -11.78
CA ILE A 118 -10.69 -15.25 -11.35
C ILE A 118 -12.09 -15.44 -10.74
N ASN A 119 -12.55 -14.52 -9.90
CA ASN A 119 -13.90 -14.57 -9.33
C ASN A 119 -15.00 -14.50 -10.40
N ILE A 120 -14.82 -13.69 -11.46
CA ILE A 120 -15.74 -13.64 -12.62
C ILE A 120 -15.74 -14.97 -13.37
N ILE A 121 -14.56 -15.58 -13.60
CA ILE A 121 -14.45 -16.89 -14.25
C ILE A 121 -15.17 -17.97 -13.44
N ILE A 122 -14.97 -18.00 -12.12
CA ILE A 122 -15.65 -18.93 -11.20
C ILE A 122 -17.17 -18.71 -11.26
N TYR A 123 -17.62 -17.46 -11.28
CA TYR A 123 -19.05 -17.14 -11.38
C TYR A 123 -19.68 -17.64 -12.69
N ASN A 124 -19.04 -17.35 -13.83
CA ASN A 124 -19.54 -17.76 -15.14
C ASN A 124 -19.58 -19.28 -15.31
N ASN A 125 -18.55 -20.00 -14.84
CA ASN A 125 -18.52 -21.46 -14.90
C ASN A 125 -19.62 -22.09 -14.03
N ASN A 126 -19.93 -21.50 -12.87
CA ASN A 126 -21.02 -21.98 -12.01
C ASN A 126 -22.39 -21.75 -12.64
N ASN A 127 -22.59 -20.62 -13.32
CA ASN A 127 -23.82 -20.35 -14.07
C ASN A 127 -24.02 -21.32 -15.23
N LEU A 128 -22.96 -21.57 -16.03
CA LEU A 128 -23.02 -22.51 -17.14
C LEU A 128 -23.38 -23.93 -16.66
N TYR A 129 -22.75 -24.39 -15.57
CA TYR A 129 -23.04 -25.69 -14.97
C TYR A 129 -24.50 -25.77 -14.49
N ASN A 130 -25.00 -24.71 -13.85
CA ASN A 130 -26.40 -24.65 -13.42
C ASN A 130 -27.36 -24.74 -14.60
N ILE A 131 -27.12 -24.02 -15.71
CA ILE A 131 -27.96 -24.07 -16.91
C ILE A 131 -28.01 -25.50 -17.49
N ILE A 132 -26.86 -26.15 -17.64
CA ILE A 132 -26.77 -27.52 -18.17
C ILE A 132 -27.50 -28.52 -17.25
N LYS A 133 -27.38 -28.35 -15.93
CA LYS A 133 -28.06 -29.20 -14.94
C LYS A 133 -29.57 -28.96 -14.89
N TYR A 134 -30.03 -27.72 -15.02
CA TYR A 134 -31.45 -27.35 -15.03
C TYR A 134 -32.21 -27.88 -16.23
N ASN A 135 -31.56 -28.00 -17.40
CA ASN A 135 -32.15 -28.68 -18.56
C ASN A 135 -32.35 -30.18 -18.33
N LYS A 136 -31.78 -30.75 -17.27
CA LYS A 136 -31.83 -32.19 -16.97
C LYS A 136 -32.68 -32.53 -15.74
N ILE A 137 -32.74 -31.67 -14.73
CA ILE A 137 -33.43 -31.94 -13.46
C ILE A 137 -34.02 -30.64 -12.89
N LYS A 138 -35.36 -30.56 -12.84
CA LYS A 138 -36.14 -29.43 -12.33
C LYS A 138 -36.14 -29.44 -10.79
N TYR A 139 -35.10 -28.90 -10.14
CA TYR A 139 -35.10 -28.73 -8.68
C TYR A 139 -34.55 -27.38 -8.19
N ASN A 140 -35.22 -26.85 -7.18
CA ASN A 140 -35.16 -25.49 -6.62
C ASN A 140 -33.92 -25.15 -5.75
N ASN A 141 -32.90 -26.00 -5.67
CA ASN A 141 -31.81 -25.83 -4.69
C ASN A 141 -30.56 -25.07 -5.20
N ASN A 142 -30.51 -24.57 -6.44
CA ASN A 142 -29.30 -23.90 -6.96
C ASN A 142 -29.25 -22.37 -6.70
N LEU A 143 -30.28 -21.75 -6.11
CA LEU A 143 -30.29 -20.30 -5.83
C LEU A 143 -29.22 -19.88 -4.81
N TYR A 144 -28.89 -20.73 -3.83
CA TYR A 144 -27.95 -20.38 -2.77
C TYR A 144 -26.50 -20.24 -3.22
N ASN A 145 -26.08 -21.03 -4.23
CA ASN A 145 -24.66 -21.07 -4.60
C ASN A 145 -24.23 -19.94 -5.53
N ASN A 146 -25.16 -19.40 -6.32
CA ASN A 146 -24.90 -18.24 -7.18
C ASN A 146 -24.75 -16.95 -6.38
N ASN A 147 -25.48 -16.80 -5.28
CA ASN A 147 -25.44 -15.59 -4.46
C ASN A 147 -24.06 -15.38 -3.81
N ASN A 148 -23.40 -16.45 -3.34
CA ASN A 148 -22.08 -16.36 -2.69
C ASN A 148 -20.97 -15.87 -3.62
N ASN A 149 -20.96 -16.34 -4.88
CA ASN A 149 -19.96 -15.89 -5.85
C ASN A 149 -20.15 -14.41 -6.24
N ILE A 150 -21.40 -13.93 -6.28
CA ILE A 150 -21.73 -12.51 -6.51
C ILE A 150 -21.22 -11.66 -5.35
N TYR A 151 -21.39 -12.10 -4.10
CA TYR A 151 -20.85 -11.40 -2.94
C TYR A 151 -19.32 -11.27 -3.01
N ASN A 152 -18.59 -12.31 -3.41
CA ASN A 152 -17.13 -12.23 -3.58
C ASN A 152 -16.70 -11.19 -4.63
N ILE A 153 -17.44 -11.08 -5.75
CA ILE A 153 -17.18 -10.05 -6.78
C ILE A 153 -17.45 -8.65 -6.21
N ILE A 154 -18.61 -8.43 -5.58
CA ILE A 154 -18.97 -7.13 -4.99
C ILE A 154 -17.95 -6.72 -3.94
N PHE A 155 -17.55 -7.63 -3.06
CA PHE A 155 -16.59 -7.35 -2.01
C PHE A 155 -15.21 -6.97 -2.57
N THR A 156 -14.78 -7.63 -3.65
CA THR A 156 -13.54 -7.31 -4.37
C THR A 156 -13.60 -5.91 -5.00
N ILE A 157 -14.73 -5.53 -5.58
CA ILE A 157 -14.94 -4.17 -6.14
C ILE A 157 -14.88 -3.11 -5.04
N ILE A 158 -15.55 -3.35 -3.90
CA ILE A 158 -15.52 -2.43 -2.75
C ILE A 158 -14.07 -2.25 -2.26
N TYR A 159 -13.33 -3.35 -2.11
CA TYR A 159 -11.92 -3.31 -1.70
C TYR A 159 -11.05 -2.51 -2.68
N LEU A 160 -11.22 -2.72 -3.99
CA LEU A 160 -10.55 -1.95 -5.03
C LEU A 160 -10.84 -0.44 -4.90
N ILE A 161 -12.11 -0.06 -4.72
CA ILE A 161 -12.52 1.34 -4.54
C ILE A 161 -11.87 1.93 -3.28
N CYS A 162 -11.89 1.21 -2.16
CA CYS A 162 -11.28 1.66 -0.91
C CYS A 162 -9.77 1.93 -1.08
N ILE A 163 -9.05 1.04 -1.76
CA ILE A 163 -7.63 1.24 -2.06
C ILE A 163 -7.42 2.45 -2.95
N CYS A 164 -8.18 2.60 -4.04
CA CYS A 164 -8.10 3.77 -4.91
C CYS A 164 -8.35 5.09 -4.16
N ILE A 165 -9.37 5.15 -3.29
CA ILE A 165 -9.66 6.33 -2.46
C ILE A 165 -8.49 6.62 -1.51
N LEU A 166 -7.94 5.61 -0.85
CA LEU A 166 -6.81 5.77 0.07
C LEU A 166 -5.60 6.35 -0.69
N TYR A 167 -5.31 5.85 -1.88
CA TYR A 167 -4.25 6.38 -2.74
C TYR A 167 -4.51 7.80 -3.23
N PHE A 168 -5.76 8.12 -3.60
CA PHE A 168 -6.16 9.46 -4.00
C PHE A 168 -6.02 10.48 -2.87
N ILE A 169 -6.43 10.12 -1.64
CA ILE A 169 -6.24 10.97 -0.44
C ILE A 169 -4.75 11.25 -0.22
N ILE A 170 -3.89 10.23 -0.36
CA ILE A 170 -2.44 10.41 -0.24
C ILE A 170 -1.90 11.34 -1.30
N TYR A 171 -2.36 11.19 -2.54
CA TYR A 171 -2.00 12.06 -3.65
C TYR A 171 -2.39 13.52 -3.37
N LEU A 172 -3.64 13.77 -2.95
CA LEU A 172 -4.13 15.10 -2.59
C LEU A 172 -3.35 15.71 -1.43
N TYR A 173 -3.07 14.94 -0.37
CA TYR A 173 -2.30 15.43 0.78
C TYR A 173 -0.87 15.81 0.38
N ARG A 174 -0.28 15.12 -0.60
CA ARG A 174 1.03 15.48 -1.16
C ARG A 174 0.95 16.76 -1.98
N HIS A 175 -0.06 16.93 -2.82
CA HIS A 175 -0.20 18.13 -3.64
C HIS A 175 -0.46 19.39 -2.80
N LYS A 176 -1.27 19.28 -1.74
CA LYS A 176 -1.47 20.38 -0.76
C LYS A 176 -0.22 20.72 0.04
N LYS A 177 0.66 19.76 0.33
CA LYS A 177 1.95 20.06 0.98
C LYS A 177 2.93 20.77 0.05
N ARG A 178 2.91 20.47 -1.26
CA ARG A 178 3.71 21.20 -2.25
C ARG A 178 3.28 22.66 -2.39
N SER A 179 2.00 22.99 -2.19
CA SER A 179 1.54 24.38 -2.21
C SER A 179 1.87 25.16 -0.92
N ILE A 180 2.10 24.48 0.21
CA ILE A 180 2.48 25.14 1.48
C ILE A 180 4.00 25.40 1.57
N SER A 181 4.83 24.74 0.75
CA SER A 181 6.27 25.06 0.69
C SER A 181 6.60 26.27 -0.20
N TYR A 182 5.60 26.86 -0.87
CA TYR A 182 5.72 28.21 -1.44
C TYR A 182 5.19 29.25 -0.44
N ASN A 183 5.60 29.12 0.82
CA ASN A 183 5.56 30.27 1.69
C ASN A 183 6.69 31.19 1.22
N HIS A 184 6.35 32.20 0.42
CA HIS A 184 7.25 33.20 -0.18
C HIS A 184 8.12 33.98 0.84
N ARG A 185 8.10 33.58 2.13
CA ARG A 185 8.83 34.21 3.24
C ARG A 185 9.95 33.35 3.86
N MET A 186 10.21 32.12 3.39
CA MET A 186 11.42 31.36 3.76
C MET A 186 12.31 31.13 2.53
N VAL A 187 13.01 32.18 2.11
CA VAL A 187 13.73 32.22 0.82
C VAL A 187 15.10 31.51 0.87
N PHE A 188 15.61 31.11 2.04
CA PHE A 188 16.91 30.43 2.15
C PHE A 188 16.90 29.41 3.30
N GLU A 189 16.71 28.12 2.99
CA GLU A 189 16.78 27.04 4.00
C GLU A 189 18.10 26.25 3.98
N TYR A 190 18.86 26.29 2.87
CA TYR A 190 20.06 25.46 2.70
C TYR A 190 21.20 26.23 2.06
N GLY A 191 22.42 25.92 2.49
CA GLY A 191 23.60 26.42 1.84
C GLY A 191 24.87 25.70 2.24
N ILE A 192 25.96 26.05 1.59
CA ILE A 192 27.31 25.55 1.86
C ILE A 192 28.08 26.67 2.52
N LEU A 193 28.75 26.35 3.63
CA LEU A 193 29.63 27.31 4.28
C LEU A 193 30.81 27.65 3.37
N SER A 194 30.98 28.94 3.06
CA SER A 194 32.07 29.49 2.26
C SER A 194 33.35 29.66 3.09
N THR A 195 33.21 29.72 4.42
CA THR A 195 34.30 29.89 5.39
C THR A 195 34.08 29.03 6.64
N ASP A 196 35.15 28.86 7.42
CA ASP A 196 35.09 28.19 8.72
C ASP A 196 34.38 29.09 9.74
N ILE A 197 33.55 28.49 10.59
CA ILE A 197 32.94 29.19 11.73
C ILE A 197 33.88 29.05 12.93
N ARG A 198 34.38 30.17 13.44
CA ARG A 198 35.26 30.18 14.61
C ARG A 198 34.55 29.57 15.81
N ASN A 199 35.27 28.75 16.57
CA ASN A 199 34.76 28.04 17.75
C ASN A 199 33.59 27.09 17.48
N SER A 200 33.44 26.63 16.22
CA SER A 200 32.46 25.63 15.82
C SER A 200 33.15 24.46 15.11
N VAL A 201 32.47 23.31 15.10
CA VAL A 201 32.87 22.13 14.32
C VAL A 201 32.56 22.32 12.82
N LEU A 202 31.78 23.35 12.49
CA LEU A 202 31.39 23.71 11.14
C LEU A 202 32.57 24.29 10.34
N ARG A 203 32.99 23.57 9.30
CA ARG A 203 34.09 23.96 8.39
C ARG A 203 33.57 24.44 7.04
N LYS A 204 34.39 25.16 6.30
CA LYS A 204 34.18 25.50 4.89
C LYS A 204 33.84 24.24 4.09
N GLY A 205 32.85 24.35 3.21
CA GLY A 205 32.32 23.23 2.43
C GLY A 205 31.24 22.42 3.15
N THR A 206 30.97 22.67 4.44
CA THR A 206 29.92 21.95 5.17
C THR A 206 28.55 22.37 4.67
N PHE A 207 27.72 21.40 4.32
CA PHE A 207 26.33 21.62 3.96
C PHE A 207 25.50 21.83 5.23
N VAL A 208 24.80 22.96 5.31
CA VAL A 208 24.03 23.37 6.48
C VAL A 208 22.59 23.72 6.10
N LYS A 209 21.67 23.41 7.01
CA LYS A 209 20.28 23.84 6.96
C LYS A 209 20.07 24.95 7.98
N ILE A 210 19.52 26.08 7.56
CA ILE A 210 19.05 27.12 8.47
C ILE A 210 17.68 26.68 9.01
N GLU A 211 17.59 26.43 10.32
CA GLU A 211 16.36 25.96 10.97
C GLU A 211 15.51 27.09 11.52
N SER A 212 16.13 28.07 12.20
CA SER A 212 15.40 29.22 12.74
C SER A 212 16.32 30.41 12.96
N ARG A 213 15.73 31.61 13.04
CA ARG A 213 16.41 32.84 13.43
C ARG A 213 15.70 33.39 14.67
N ARG A 214 16.44 33.59 15.77
CA ARG A 214 15.90 34.11 17.03
C ARG A 214 16.95 34.97 17.71
N ASN A 215 16.56 36.18 18.13
CA ASN A 215 17.38 37.07 18.98
C ASN A 215 18.80 37.34 18.42
N GLY A 216 18.93 37.65 17.12
CA GLY A 216 20.23 37.92 16.48
C GLY A 216 21.13 36.69 16.30
N ARG A 217 20.59 35.48 16.54
CA ARG A 217 21.24 34.20 16.31
C ARG A 217 20.48 33.36 15.31
N VAL A 218 21.22 32.48 14.67
CA VAL A 218 20.75 31.60 13.62
C VAL A 218 21.06 30.18 14.04
N VAL A 219 20.02 29.37 14.12
CA VAL A 219 20.15 27.95 14.37
C VAL A 219 20.40 27.27 13.04
N VAL A 220 21.57 26.66 12.90
CA VAL A 220 21.95 25.85 11.75
C VAL A 220 22.11 24.39 12.14
N LYS A 221 21.75 23.49 11.22
CA LYS A 221 21.97 22.04 11.35
C LYS A 221 22.94 21.55 10.31
N ASP A 222 23.95 20.79 10.72
CA ASP A 222 24.86 20.11 9.80
C ASP A 222 24.20 18.88 9.16
N TYR A 223 24.94 18.21 8.28
CA TYR A 223 24.50 16.98 7.62
C TYR A 223 24.18 15.80 8.56
N MET A 224 24.68 15.84 9.80
CA MET A 224 24.42 14.85 10.86
C MET A 224 23.26 15.25 11.78
N ASN A 225 22.56 16.35 11.49
CA ASN A 225 21.53 16.98 12.32
C ASN A 225 22.03 17.55 13.66
N ASN A 226 23.35 17.71 13.84
CA ASN A 226 23.83 18.43 15.01
C ASN A 226 23.44 19.89 14.85
N GLN A 227 22.97 20.49 15.94
CA GLN A 227 22.45 21.84 15.95
C GLN A 227 23.50 22.79 16.51
N TYR A 228 23.70 23.90 15.81
CA TYR A 228 24.65 24.94 16.19
C TYR A 228 23.93 26.29 16.14
N GLU A 229 24.23 27.15 17.10
CA GLU A 229 23.85 28.55 17.05
C GLU A 229 25.02 29.36 16.52
N ILE A 230 24.77 30.14 15.48
CA ILE A 230 25.75 31.03 14.87
C ILE A 230 25.20 32.45 14.87
N GLU A 231 26.08 33.43 14.84
CA GLU A 231 25.67 34.85 14.78
C GLU A 231 25.03 35.16 13.43
N GLU A 232 24.08 36.12 13.41
CA GLU A 232 23.34 36.47 12.19
C GLU A 232 24.23 37.03 11.07
N ASN A 233 25.29 37.76 11.43
CA ASN A 233 26.31 38.24 10.50
C ASN A 233 27.08 37.11 9.78
N MET A 234 27.04 35.87 10.28
CA MET A 234 27.71 34.73 9.67
C MET A 234 26.86 34.07 8.58
N ILE A 235 25.61 34.51 8.37
CA ILE A 235 24.75 34.00 7.27
C ILE A 235 25.35 34.33 5.91
N ASP A 236 26.01 35.47 5.75
CA ASP A 236 26.60 35.88 4.46
C ASP A 236 27.70 34.90 4.01
N ASN A 237 28.24 34.12 4.96
CA ASN A 237 29.16 33.02 4.68
C ASN A 237 28.48 31.73 4.27
N ILE A 238 27.15 31.69 4.15
CA ILE A 238 26.39 30.53 3.69
C ILE A 238 26.02 30.79 2.23
N GLN A 239 26.79 30.21 1.32
CA GLN A 239 26.48 30.25 -0.10
C GLN A 239 25.18 29.48 -0.34
N ARG A 240 24.17 30.15 -0.90
CA ARG A 240 22.91 29.50 -1.28
C ARG A 240 23.19 28.34 -2.20
N VAL A 241 22.54 27.23 -1.94
CA VAL A 241 22.37 26.18 -2.95
C VAL A 241 20.92 26.21 -3.36
N GLU A 242 20.65 26.57 -4.61
CA GLU A 242 19.35 26.34 -5.23
C GLU A 242 19.21 24.84 -5.48
N LEU A 243 18.23 24.22 -4.81
CA LEU A 243 17.92 22.79 -4.87
C LEU A 243 16.50 22.59 -5.41
#